data_AF-A0A353Z4S4-F1
#
_entry.id   AF-A0A353Z4S4-F1
#
_cell.length_a   1.000
_cell.length_b   1.000
_cell.length_c   1.000
_cell.angle_alpha   90.00
_cell.angle_beta   90.00
_cell.angle_gamma   90.00
#
_symmetry.space_group_name_H-M   'P 1'
#
loop_
_entity.id
_entity.type
_entity.pdbx_description
1 polymer ?
#
loop_
_entity_poly.entity_id
_entity_poly.type
_entity_poly.pdbx_seq_one_letter_code
_entity_poly.pdbx_strand_id
1 'polypeptide(L)'
;MKETGDLADEYLDAGHPDKAIAVLQRASSINPDDASIKQKISQIQQQNLTANEVLVDVNVASGWDAAGVLVVEGKPFRAIVEGSYRLEMSGSVTSAGLMEKDVITDLIGGIPTGALMGIVVKGDNKPGKPFAIGLGGDFTPRESGKLMLRINAPAGHRSTGKLKVTLSGGINAG
;
A
#
# COMPACT_ATOMS: atom_id res chain seq x y z
N MET A 1 -21.78 -23.25 -16.53
CA MET A 1 -21.65 -22.26 -15.43
C MET A 1 -21.35 -22.91 -14.09
N LYS A 2 -22.02 -24.01 -13.66
CA LYS A 2 -21.70 -24.72 -12.40
C LYS A 2 -20.21 -25.10 -12.27
N GLU A 3 -19.65 -25.68 -13.32
CA GLU A 3 -18.26 -26.15 -13.39
C GLU A 3 -17.19 -25.08 -13.10
N THR A 4 -17.48 -23.81 -13.41
CA THR A 4 -16.51 -22.72 -13.17
C THR A 4 -16.61 -22.14 -11.77
N GLY A 5 -17.80 -22.17 -11.17
CA GLY A 5 -18.00 -21.82 -9.76
C GLY A 5 -17.33 -22.84 -8.85
N ASP A 6 -17.54 -24.13 -9.14
CA ASP A 6 -16.99 -25.25 -8.38
C ASP A 6 -15.45 -25.26 -8.44
N LEU A 7 -14.86 -25.04 -9.63
CA LEU A 7 -13.40 -24.94 -9.78
C LEU A 7 -12.81 -23.72 -9.05
N ALA A 8 -13.53 -22.60 -9.01
CA ALA A 8 -13.08 -21.44 -8.26
C ALA A 8 -13.08 -21.71 -6.74
N ASP A 9 -14.08 -22.45 -6.25
CA ASP A 9 -14.17 -22.85 -4.84
C ASP A 9 -13.07 -23.84 -4.47
N GLU A 10 -12.75 -24.81 -5.34
CA GLU A 10 -11.61 -25.71 -5.14
C GLU A 10 -10.29 -24.95 -4.98
N TYR A 11 -10.08 -23.88 -5.78
CA TYR A 11 -8.90 -23.04 -5.63
C TYR A 11 -8.91 -22.22 -4.33
N LEU A 12 -10.07 -21.80 -3.84
CA LEU A 12 -10.17 -21.09 -2.55
C LEU A 12 -9.86 -22.04 -1.39
N ASP A 13 -10.44 -23.24 -1.40
CA ASP A 13 -10.22 -24.28 -0.39
C ASP A 13 -8.74 -24.70 -0.35
N ALA A 14 -8.06 -24.68 -1.51
CA ALA A 14 -6.63 -24.92 -1.61
C ALA A 14 -5.74 -23.72 -1.22
N GLY A 15 -6.31 -22.60 -0.75
CA GLY A 15 -5.56 -21.39 -0.38
C GLY A 15 -4.95 -20.66 -1.58
N HIS A 16 -5.56 -20.78 -2.76
CA HIS A 16 -5.11 -20.17 -4.01
C HIS A 16 -6.12 -19.14 -4.56
N PRO A 17 -6.40 -18.06 -3.83
CA PRO A 17 -7.44 -17.11 -4.22
C PRO A 17 -7.11 -16.36 -5.53
N ASP A 18 -5.83 -16.17 -5.86
CA ASP A 18 -5.42 -15.61 -7.15
C ASP A 18 -5.85 -16.51 -8.32
N LYS A 19 -5.74 -17.83 -8.16
CA LYS A 19 -6.17 -18.80 -9.17
C LYS A 19 -7.69 -18.85 -9.27
N ALA A 20 -8.39 -18.78 -8.14
CA ALA A 20 -9.85 -18.68 -8.10
C ALA A 20 -10.35 -17.44 -8.87
N ILE A 21 -9.75 -16.27 -8.64
CA ILE A 21 -10.05 -15.04 -9.37
C ILE A 21 -9.77 -15.20 -10.87
N ALA A 22 -8.64 -15.79 -11.26
CA ALA A 22 -8.31 -16.00 -12.67
C ALA A 22 -9.33 -16.88 -13.40
N VAL A 23 -9.84 -17.92 -12.73
CA VAL A 23 -10.92 -18.78 -13.25
C VAL A 23 -12.21 -17.99 -13.44
N LEU A 24 -12.61 -17.20 -12.44
CA LEU A 24 -13.81 -16.36 -12.50
C LEU A 24 -13.70 -15.23 -13.54
N GLN A 25 -12.51 -14.63 -13.72
CA GLN A 25 -12.27 -13.61 -14.74
C GLN A 25 -12.41 -14.19 -16.16
N ARG A 26 -11.95 -15.42 -16.39
CA ARG A 26 -12.18 -16.12 -17.67
C ARG A 26 -13.67 -16.35 -17.91
N ALA A 27 -14.41 -16.76 -16.89
CA ALA A 27 -15.87 -16.90 -16.99
C ALA A 27 -16.56 -15.56 -17.26
N SER A 28 -16.15 -14.49 -16.58
CA SER A 28 -16.69 -13.14 -16.81
C SER A 28 -16.38 -12.61 -18.21
N SER A 29 -15.30 -13.07 -18.85
CA SER A 29 -14.99 -12.71 -20.24
C SER A 29 -15.93 -13.41 -21.24
N ILE A 30 -16.48 -14.56 -20.88
CA ILE A 30 -17.45 -15.32 -21.68
C ILE A 30 -18.88 -14.81 -21.45
N ASN A 31 -19.21 -14.43 -20.21
CA ASN A 31 -20.50 -13.84 -19.83
C ASN A 31 -20.30 -12.52 -19.03
N PRO A 32 -20.10 -11.38 -19.71
CA PRO A 32 -19.79 -10.09 -19.07
C PRO A 32 -20.90 -9.51 -18.21
N ASP A 33 -22.16 -9.91 -18.44
CA ASP A 33 -23.33 -9.38 -17.74
C ASP A 33 -23.72 -10.19 -16.50
N ASP A 34 -22.96 -11.25 -16.20
CA ASP A 34 -23.17 -12.03 -15.00
C ASP A 34 -22.71 -11.27 -13.75
N ALA A 35 -23.66 -10.60 -13.10
CA ALA A 35 -23.41 -9.88 -11.86
C ALA A 35 -22.92 -10.80 -10.73
N SER A 36 -23.29 -12.08 -10.74
CA SER A 36 -22.91 -13.03 -9.68
C SER A 36 -21.41 -13.35 -9.72
N ILE A 37 -20.82 -13.47 -10.92
CA ILE A 37 -19.38 -13.68 -11.10
C ILE A 37 -18.60 -12.46 -10.61
N LYS A 38 -19.05 -11.25 -10.98
CA LYS A 38 -18.43 -10.00 -10.52
C LYS A 38 -18.51 -9.87 -9.00
N GLN A 39 -19.65 -10.17 -8.40
CA GLN A 39 -19.82 -10.17 -6.94
C GLN A 39 -18.88 -11.16 -6.25
N LYS A 40 -18.75 -12.39 -6.76
CA LYS A 40 -17.86 -13.41 -6.20
C LYS A 40 -16.39 -12.99 -6.29
N ILE A 41 -15.96 -12.42 -7.41
CA ILE A 41 -14.61 -11.85 -7.56
C ILE A 41 -14.36 -10.76 -6.50
N SER A 42 -15.27 -9.79 -6.39
CA SER A 42 -15.14 -8.70 -5.40
C SER A 42 -15.12 -9.22 -3.97
N GLN A 43 -15.91 -10.25 -3.66
CA GLN A 43 -15.94 -10.88 -2.35
C GLN A 43 -14.60 -11.52 -1.99
N ILE A 44 -14.03 -12.32 -2.90
CA ILE A 44 -12.72 -12.96 -2.71
C ILE A 44 -11.62 -11.89 -2.54
N GLN A 45 -11.65 -10.84 -3.36
CA GLN A 45 -10.70 -9.73 -3.25
C GLN A 45 -10.80 -9.02 -1.88
N GLN A 46 -12.02 -8.75 -1.42
CA GLN A 46 -12.24 -8.09 -0.14
C GLN A 46 -11.81 -8.96 1.06
N GLN A 47 -12.02 -10.28 0.98
CA GLN A 47 -11.53 -11.23 1.99
C GLN A 47 -10.00 -11.27 2.02
N ASN A 48 -9.37 -11.31 0.84
CA ASN A 48 -7.92 -11.29 0.75
C ASN A 48 -7.33 -10.02 1.38
N LEU A 49 -7.92 -8.86 1.11
CA LEU A 49 -7.47 -7.57 1.66
C LEU A 49 -7.48 -7.51 3.19
N THR A 50 -8.24 -8.38 3.85
CA THR A 50 -8.28 -8.48 5.32
C THR A 50 -7.40 -9.60 5.89
N ALA A 51 -6.74 -10.39 5.04
CA ALA A 51 -5.80 -11.43 5.47
C ALA A 51 -4.41 -10.84 5.76
N ASN A 52 -3.57 -11.60 6.48
CA ASN A 52 -2.16 -11.25 6.74
C ASN A 52 -1.96 -9.85 7.35
N GLU A 53 -2.51 -9.62 8.54
CA GLU A 53 -2.41 -8.33 9.22
C GLU A 53 -1.04 -8.12 9.89
N VAL A 54 -0.46 -6.94 9.68
CA VAL A 54 0.78 -6.47 10.33
C VAL A 54 0.56 -5.06 10.86
N LEU A 55 0.86 -4.86 12.15
CA LEU A 55 0.84 -3.55 12.79
C LEU A 55 2.21 -2.91 12.74
N VAL A 56 2.27 -1.66 12.28
CA VAL A 56 3.50 -0.87 12.15
C VAL A 56 3.36 0.41 12.96
N ASP A 57 4.27 0.61 13.92
CA ASP A 57 4.45 1.90 14.58
C ASP A 57 5.34 2.79 13.68
N VAL A 58 4.77 3.89 13.16
CA VAL A 58 5.52 4.79 12.26
C VAL A 58 6.35 5.76 13.09
N ASN A 59 7.66 5.78 12.84
CA ASN A 59 8.56 6.77 13.39
C ASN A 59 8.43 8.10 12.62
N VAL A 60 7.55 8.98 13.12
CA VAL A 60 7.26 10.27 12.49
C VAL A 60 8.45 11.25 12.46
N ALA A 61 9.48 11.01 13.27
CA ALA A 61 10.65 11.89 13.43
C ALA A 61 11.83 11.49 12.52
N SER A 62 11.76 10.33 11.88
CA SER A 62 12.85 9.77 11.08
C SER A 62 12.52 9.82 9.58
N GLY A 63 13.51 9.47 8.76
CA GLY A 63 13.35 9.32 7.32
C GLY A 63 12.54 8.08 6.94
N TRP A 64 12.97 7.37 5.90
CA TRP A 64 12.35 6.12 5.49
C TRP A 64 12.56 5.02 6.53
N ASP A 65 11.47 4.48 7.05
CA ASP A 65 11.45 3.37 7.99
C ASP A 65 10.83 2.12 7.35
N ALA A 66 11.34 0.94 7.69
CA ALA A 66 10.86 -0.30 7.10
C ALA A 66 9.53 -0.70 7.74
N ALA A 67 8.53 -0.99 6.92
CA ALA A 67 7.23 -1.48 7.40
C ALA A 67 7.27 -2.95 7.87
N GLY A 68 8.41 -3.65 7.72
CA GLY A 68 8.56 -5.07 8.03
C GLY A 68 7.79 -6.01 7.09
N VAL A 69 7.35 -5.50 5.92
CA VAL A 69 6.59 -6.29 4.94
C VAL A 69 7.14 -6.15 3.53
N LEU A 70 6.94 -7.22 2.76
CA LEU A 70 7.12 -7.24 1.32
C LEU A 70 5.78 -7.10 0.62
N VAL A 71 5.72 -6.24 -0.38
CA VAL A 71 4.58 -6.12 -1.29
C VAL A 71 4.90 -6.81 -2.62
N VAL A 72 3.87 -7.34 -3.27
CA VAL A 72 3.99 -8.03 -4.55
C VAL A 72 3.28 -7.24 -5.64
N GLU A 73 3.94 -7.08 -6.79
CA GLU A 73 3.39 -6.41 -7.96
C GLU A 73 2.02 -6.99 -8.33
N GLY A 74 1.05 -6.10 -8.56
CA GLY A 74 -0.32 -6.46 -8.93
C GLY A 74 -1.17 -7.04 -7.80
N LYS A 75 -0.60 -7.35 -6.62
CA LYS A 75 -1.36 -7.83 -5.46
C LYS A 75 -1.76 -6.67 -4.55
N PRO A 76 -3.05 -6.35 -4.42
CA PRO A 76 -3.46 -5.20 -3.63
C PRO A 76 -3.27 -5.46 -2.13
N PHE A 77 -2.90 -4.42 -1.40
CA PHE A 77 -2.87 -4.39 0.06
C PHE A 77 -3.68 -3.21 0.58
N ARG A 78 -4.17 -3.32 1.82
CA ARG A 78 -4.88 -2.27 2.54
C ARG A 78 -3.97 -1.66 3.58
N ALA A 79 -4.03 -0.35 3.72
CA ALA A 79 -3.46 0.37 4.85
C ALA A 79 -4.58 1.09 5.62
N ILE A 80 -4.60 0.95 6.93
CA ILE A 80 -5.45 1.74 7.83
C ILE A 80 -4.52 2.55 8.72
N VAL A 81 -4.67 3.87 8.73
CA VAL A 81 -3.79 4.77 9.48
C VAL A 81 -4.55 5.36 10.66
N GLU A 82 -3.99 5.19 11.85
CA GLU A 82 -4.56 5.68 13.10
C GLU A 82 -3.59 6.59 13.84
N GLY A 83 -4.17 7.50 14.63
CA GLY A 83 -3.45 8.42 15.47
C GLY A 83 -3.25 9.79 14.83
N SER A 84 -2.43 10.59 15.48
CA SER A 84 -2.09 11.93 15.04
C SER A 84 -0.71 12.29 15.57
N TYR A 85 -0.08 13.23 14.89
CA TYR A 85 1.22 13.73 15.26
C TYR A 85 1.30 15.23 14.97
N ARG A 86 2.23 15.91 15.63
CA ARG A 86 2.54 17.31 15.41
C ARG A 86 3.76 17.40 14.50
N LEU A 87 3.64 18.19 13.44
CA LEU A 87 4.73 18.58 12.57
C LEU A 87 5.13 20.02 12.87
N GLU A 88 6.37 20.23 13.27
CA GLU A 88 6.97 21.56 13.44
C GLU A 88 8.08 21.75 12.41
N MET A 89 8.08 22.91 11.77
CA MET A 89 9.05 23.26 10.74
C MET A 89 9.54 24.68 10.98
N SER A 90 10.86 24.86 10.95
CA SER A 90 11.51 26.17 11.11
C SER A 90 12.67 26.29 10.13
N GLY A 91 12.71 27.37 9.35
CA GLY A 91 13.81 27.63 8.43
C GLY A 91 13.54 28.86 7.57
N SER A 92 14.60 29.35 6.92
CA SER A 92 14.49 30.43 5.94
C SER A 92 14.22 29.83 4.56
N VAL A 93 13.25 30.40 3.85
CA VAL A 93 12.95 30.07 2.44
C VAL A 93 13.25 31.28 1.58
N THR A 94 13.57 31.05 0.30
CA THR A 94 13.67 32.13 -0.68
C THR A 94 12.31 32.36 -1.35
N SER A 95 12.22 33.35 -2.24
CA SER A 95 11.04 33.56 -3.09
C SER A 95 10.72 32.35 -3.99
N ALA A 96 11.65 31.41 -4.15
CA ALA A 96 11.45 30.16 -4.88
C ALA A 96 10.84 29.02 -4.02
N GLY A 97 10.68 29.22 -2.71
CA GLY A 97 10.10 28.23 -1.79
C GLY A 97 11.05 27.08 -1.41
N LEU A 98 10.48 25.97 -0.93
CA LEU A 98 11.20 24.74 -0.64
C LEU A 98 11.33 23.92 -1.93
N MET A 99 12.55 23.55 -2.29
CA MET A 99 12.83 22.80 -3.52
C MET A 99 12.80 21.29 -3.24
N GLU A 100 12.33 20.53 -4.22
CA GLU A 100 12.32 19.06 -4.22
C GLU A 100 13.54 18.59 -5.03
N LYS A 101 14.60 18.09 -4.38
CA LYS A 101 15.82 17.66 -5.08
C LYS A 101 16.12 16.17 -4.88
N ASP A 102 15.85 15.65 -3.70
CA ASP A 102 16.15 14.26 -3.31
C ASP A 102 14.93 13.56 -2.69
N VAL A 103 14.54 12.42 -3.26
CA VAL A 103 13.45 11.57 -2.77
C VAL A 103 13.72 11.01 -1.37
N ILE A 104 14.99 10.95 -0.95
CA ILE A 104 15.41 10.43 0.35
C ILE A 104 15.13 11.44 1.46
N THR A 105 15.43 12.73 1.24
CA THR A 105 15.44 13.75 2.31
C THR A 105 14.42 14.86 2.14
N ASP A 106 13.99 15.13 0.91
CA ASP A 106 13.20 16.32 0.62
C ASP A 106 11.71 16.03 0.66
N LEU A 107 10.94 17.10 0.50
CA LEU A 107 9.52 17.01 0.20
C LEU A 107 9.31 16.34 -1.16
N ILE A 108 8.26 15.54 -1.24
CA ILE A 108 7.83 14.92 -2.49
C ILE A 108 6.61 15.68 -3.01
N GLY A 109 6.74 16.24 -4.20
CA GLY A 109 5.67 16.93 -4.90
C GLY A 109 4.51 16.00 -5.25
N GLY A 110 3.30 16.54 -5.19
CA GLY A 110 2.07 15.79 -5.42
C GLY A 110 1.61 14.94 -4.22
N ILE A 111 2.38 14.92 -3.12
CA ILE A 111 1.95 14.36 -1.83
C ILE A 111 1.79 15.52 -0.85
N PRO A 112 0.67 15.63 -0.10
CA PRO A 112 0.52 16.71 0.88
C PRO A 112 1.63 16.71 1.94
N THR A 113 2.08 17.89 2.35
CA THR A 113 3.01 18.03 3.47
C THR A 113 2.37 17.47 4.75
N GLY A 114 3.13 16.66 5.46
CA GLY A 114 2.72 15.97 6.67
C GLY A 114 1.88 14.71 6.45
N ALA A 115 1.59 14.32 5.20
CA ALA A 115 0.93 13.04 4.93
C ALA A 115 1.90 11.87 5.13
N LEU A 116 1.37 10.72 5.56
CA LEU A 116 2.07 9.45 5.46
C LEU A 116 2.20 9.06 3.98
N MET A 117 3.40 8.64 3.58
CA MET A 117 3.69 8.14 2.25
C MET A 117 4.44 6.81 2.31
N GLY A 118 4.29 6.05 1.23
CA GLY A 118 4.99 4.79 1.01
C GLY A 118 5.92 4.87 -0.18
N ILE A 119 6.94 4.03 -0.17
CA ILE A 119 7.78 3.74 -1.34
C ILE A 119 8.11 2.25 -1.32
N VAL A 120 8.19 1.65 -2.51
CA VAL A 120 8.62 0.25 -2.65
C VAL A 120 10.09 0.26 -3.04
N VAL A 121 10.92 -0.43 -2.26
CA VAL A 121 12.35 -0.62 -2.55
C VAL A 121 12.54 -2.02 -3.10
N LYS A 122 13.00 -2.10 -4.35
CA LYS A 122 13.24 -3.35 -5.06
C LYS A 122 14.41 -4.14 -4.46
N GLY A 123 14.54 -5.41 -4.84
CA GLY A 123 15.64 -6.27 -4.38
C GLY A 123 17.05 -5.79 -4.73
N ASP A 124 17.20 -4.88 -5.70
CA ASP A 124 18.47 -4.21 -6.04
C ASP A 124 18.68 -2.89 -5.26
N ASN A 125 17.90 -2.68 -4.19
CA ASN A 125 17.86 -1.46 -3.37
C ASN A 125 17.47 -0.19 -4.14
N LYS A 126 16.94 -0.29 -5.37
CA LYS A 126 16.43 0.89 -6.07
C LYS A 126 15.06 1.29 -5.54
N PRO A 127 14.89 2.54 -5.10
CA PRO A 127 13.58 3.06 -4.73
C PRO A 127 12.68 3.22 -5.97
N GLY A 128 11.43 2.78 -5.85
CA GLY A 128 10.37 3.05 -6.81
C GLY A 128 9.83 4.48 -6.68
N LYS A 129 8.65 4.75 -7.23
CA LYS A 129 7.98 6.05 -7.10
C LYS A 129 7.23 6.13 -5.75
N PRO A 130 7.44 7.19 -4.93
CA PRO A 130 6.64 7.41 -3.74
C PRO A 130 5.15 7.59 -4.06
N PHE A 131 4.29 7.20 -3.12
CA PHE A 131 2.84 7.37 -3.22
C PHE A 131 2.24 7.82 -1.89
N ALA A 132 1.16 8.61 -1.96
CA ALA A 132 0.46 9.06 -0.76
C ALA A 132 -0.33 7.89 -0.15
N ILE A 133 -0.13 7.65 1.15
CA ILE A 133 -0.98 6.75 1.94
C ILE A 133 -2.04 7.56 2.69
N GLY A 134 -1.65 8.71 3.26
CA GLY A 134 -2.57 9.62 3.93
C GLY A 134 -3.30 8.96 5.09
N LEU A 135 -4.63 8.91 5.01
CA LEU A 135 -5.51 8.30 6.02
C LEU A 135 -5.66 6.77 5.85
N GLY A 136 -5.02 6.19 4.83
CA GLY A 136 -5.19 4.79 4.44
C GLY A 136 -5.95 4.63 3.12
N GLY A 137 -6.16 3.37 2.73
CA GLY A 137 -6.79 2.99 1.48
C GLY A 137 -6.29 1.64 0.96
N ASP A 138 -6.72 1.31 -0.25
CA ASP A 138 -6.28 0.11 -0.97
C ASP A 138 -5.27 0.51 -2.04
N PHE A 139 -4.15 -0.22 -2.08
CA PHE A 139 -3.00 0.08 -2.92
C PHE A 139 -2.60 -1.14 -3.72
N THR A 140 -2.45 -0.97 -5.03
CA THR A 140 -1.89 -2.01 -5.91
C THR A 140 -0.45 -1.65 -6.26
N PRO A 141 0.55 -2.39 -5.74
CA PRO A 141 1.96 -2.15 -6.06
C PRO A 141 2.20 -2.34 -7.56
N ARG A 142 2.98 -1.42 -8.15
CA ARG A 142 3.47 -1.55 -9.53
C ARG A 142 4.74 -2.39 -9.63
N GLU A 143 5.35 -2.67 -8.49
CA GLU A 143 6.66 -3.31 -8.37
C GLU A 143 6.67 -4.12 -7.08
N SER A 144 7.43 -5.22 -7.05
CA SER A 144 7.61 -6.02 -5.84
C SER A 144 8.81 -5.55 -5.03
N GLY A 145 8.72 -5.57 -3.71
CA GLY A 145 9.83 -5.15 -2.85
C GLY A 145 9.45 -4.84 -1.41
N LYS A 146 10.39 -4.26 -0.67
CA LYS A 146 10.20 -3.81 0.71
C LYS A 146 9.37 -2.54 0.73
N LEU A 147 8.30 -2.52 1.53
CA LEU A 147 7.56 -1.29 1.77
C LEU A 147 8.28 -0.47 2.84
N MET A 148 8.63 0.75 2.47
CA MET A 148 9.15 1.76 3.40
C MET A 148 8.11 2.85 3.60
N LEU A 149 8.01 3.38 4.81
CA LEU A 149 7.07 4.43 5.20
C LEU A 149 7.84 5.66 5.68
N ARG A 150 7.29 6.84 5.41
CA ARG A 150 7.83 8.12 5.88
C ARG A 150 6.73 9.17 5.93
N ILE A 151 6.91 10.19 6.75
CA ILE A 151 6.13 11.43 6.69
C ILE A 151 6.69 12.37 5.63
N ASN A 152 5.84 12.87 4.73
CA ASN A 152 6.25 13.85 3.74
C ASN A 152 6.52 15.22 4.40
N ALA A 153 7.73 15.41 4.88
CA ALA A 153 8.19 16.63 5.55
C ALA A 153 9.59 16.99 5.05
N PRO A 154 9.94 18.28 4.99
CA PRO A 154 11.26 18.71 4.52
C PRO A 154 12.34 18.37 5.53
N ALA A 155 13.58 18.31 5.06
CA ALA A 155 14.75 18.14 5.90
C ALA A 155 14.76 19.11 7.10
N GLY A 156 15.13 18.59 8.27
CA GLY A 156 15.20 19.39 9.51
C GLY A 156 13.87 19.64 10.22
N HIS A 157 12.77 19.04 9.75
CA HIS A 157 11.51 19.07 10.51
C HIS A 157 11.65 18.42 11.89
N ARG A 158 10.78 18.83 12.82
CA ARG A 158 10.63 18.20 14.13
C ARG A 158 9.21 17.66 14.24
N SER A 159 9.07 16.35 14.15
CA SER A 159 7.79 15.67 14.30
C SER A 159 7.73 14.92 15.61
N THR A 160 6.61 15.02 16.31
CA THR A 160 6.35 14.30 17.57
C THR A 160 4.94 13.74 17.59
N GLY A 161 4.73 12.59 18.24
CA GLY A 161 3.43 11.92 18.30
C GLY A 161 3.54 10.47 17.87
N LYS A 162 2.39 9.85 17.59
CA LYS A 162 2.32 8.42 17.24
C LYS A 162 1.36 8.25 16.08
N LEU A 163 1.85 7.59 15.04
CA LEU A 163 1.03 7.06 13.96
C LEU A 163 1.18 5.55 13.94
N LYS A 164 0.06 4.86 13.83
CA LYS A 164 0.00 3.41 13.66
C LYS A 164 -0.58 3.11 12.30
N VAL A 165 -0.01 2.10 11.64
CA VAL A 165 -0.50 1.63 10.36
C VAL A 165 -0.77 0.15 10.47
N THR A 166 -2.01 -0.23 10.22
CA THR A 166 -2.37 -1.63 10.01
C THR A 166 -2.28 -1.92 8.52
N LEU A 167 -1.41 -2.84 8.15
CA LEU A 167 -1.26 -3.34 6.79
C LEU A 167 -1.88 -4.72 6.69
N SER A 168 -2.63 -4.98 5.63
CA SER A 168 -3.22 -6.30 5.36
C SER A 168 -3.34 -6.54 3.86
N GLY A 169 -3.61 -7.77 3.44
CA GLY A 169 -3.79 -8.12 2.04
C GLY A 169 -2.63 -8.86 1.41
N GLY A 170 -2.27 -8.45 0.19
CA GLY A 170 -1.18 -8.99 -0.62
C GLY A 170 0.22 -8.66 -0.09
N ILE A 171 0.42 -8.79 1.21
CA ILE A 171 1.70 -8.55 1.90
C ILE A 171 2.26 -9.86 2.45
N ASN A 172 3.59 -9.95 2.49
CA ASN A 172 4.33 -11.04 3.14
C ASN A 172 5.21 -10.46 4.24
N ALA A 173 5.57 -11.28 5.25
CA ALA A 173 6.61 -10.91 6.20
C ALA A 173 7.93 -10.62 5.47
N GLY A 174 8.57 -9.50 5.80
CA GLY A 174 9.78 -8.99 5.14
C GLY A 174 11.05 -8.98 5.98
#